data_AF-A0A101HQK7-F1
#
_entry.id   AF-A0A101HQK7-F1
#
_cell.length_a   1.000
_cell.length_b   1.000
_cell.length_c   1.000
_cell.angle_alpha   90.00
_cell.angle_beta   90.00
_cell.angle_gamma   90.00
#
_symmetry.space_group_name_H-M   'P 1'
#
loop_
_entity.id
_entity.type
_entity.pdbx_description
1 polymer ?
#
loop_
_entity_poly.entity_id
_entity_poly.type
_entity_poly.pdbx_seq_one_letter_code
_entity_poly.pdbx_strand_id
1 'polypeptide(L)' 'MTDKIIEVKDLQKWFPIRRSISQFFKGEHNYVKAVDGISFSINRG' A
#
# COMPACT_ATOMS: atom_id res chain seq x y z
N MET A 1 26.91 15.94 -1.97
CA MET A 1 25.55 15.67 -1.44
C MET A 1 24.89 14.71 -2.40
N THR A 2 24.42 13.55 -1.94
CA THR A 2 23.70 12.61 -2.80
C THR A 2 22.35 13.21 -3.11
N ASP A 3 22.07 13.44 -4.39
CA ASP A 3 20.84 14.07 -4.83
C ASP A 3 19.68 13.07 -4.70
N LYS A 4 18.75 13.31 -3.78
CA LYS A 4 17.60 12.43 -3.56
C LYS A 4 16.55 12.70 -4.63
N ILE A 5 16.29 11.72 -5.47
CA ILE A 5 15.30 11.84 -6.55
C ILE A 5 13.89 11.46 -6.09
N ILE A 6 13.77 10.59 -5.09
CA ILE A 6 12.49 10.20 -4.50
C ILE A 6 12.66 10.15 -2.98
N GLU A 7 11.68 10.72 -2.27
CA GLU A 7 11.52 10.59 -0.82
C GLU A 7 10.09 10.12 -0.53
N VAL A 8 9.98 9.01 0.20
CA VAL A 8 8.72 8.42 0.64
C VAL A 8 8.74 8.37 2.17
N LYS A 9 7.67 8.87 2.78
CA LYS A 9 7.49 8.91 4.23
C LYS A 9 6.18 8.21 4.58
N ASP A 10 6.27 7.28 5.54
CA ASP A 10 5.15 6.56 6.16
C ASP A 10 4.15 5.96 5.15
N LEU A 11 4.66 5.32 4.10
CA LEU A 11 3.83 4.70 3.09
C LEU A 11 2.96 3.61 3.74
N GLN A 12 1.65 3.73 3.56
CA GLN A 12 0.66 2.76 3.99
C GLN A 12 -0.25 2.40 2.81
N LYS A 13 -0.52 1.12 2.63
CA LYS A 13 -1.40 0.64 1.56
C LYS A 13 -2.18 -0.59 1.99
N TRP A 14 -3.49 -0.49 1.81
CA TRP A 14 -4.44 -1.57 1.99
C TRP A 14 -4.94 -2.02 0.63
N PHE A 15 -5.09 -3.33 0.44
CA PHE A 15 -5.67 -3.92 -0.77
C PHE A 15 -6.89 -4.76 -0.40
N PRO A 16 -7.95 -4.73 -1.22
CA PRO A 16 -9.12 -5.57 -0.99
C PRO A 16 -8.75 -7.04 -1.23
N ILE A 17 -9.25 -7.92 -0.37
CA ILE A 17 -9.10 -9.35 -0.56
C ILE A 17 -10.09 -9.79 -1.65
N ARG A 18 -9.70 -10.81 -2.44
CA ARG A 18 -10.58 -11.40 -3.46
C ARG A 18 -11.86 -11.90 -2.81
N ARG A 19 -12.99 -11.53 -3.40
CA ARG A 19 -14.33 -11.89 -2.92
C ARG A 19 -15.03 -12.84 -3.87
N SER A 20 -15.90 -13.66 -3.31
CA SER A 20 -16.90 -14.40 -4.07
C SER A 20 -18.11 -13.50 -4.38
N ILE A 21 -18.90 -13.87 -5.40
CA ILE A 21 -20.09 -13.12 -5.82
C ILE A 21 -21.10 -12.98 -4.67
N SER A 22 -21.28 -14.02 -3.85
CA SER A 22 -22.19 -13.99 -2.70
C SER A 22 -21.74 -12.99 -1.61
N GLN A 23 -20.44 -12.88 -1.34
CA GLN A 23 -19.89 -11.89 -0.41
C GLN A 23 -20.03 -10.46 -0.93
N PHE A 24 -19.95 -10.28 -2.24
CA PHE A 24 -20.21 -8.98 -2.87
C PHE A 24 -21.66 -8.54 -2.65
N PHE A 25 -22.63 -9.43 -2.84
CA PHE A 25 -24.05 -9.13 -2.59
C PHE A 25 -24.37 -8.87 -1.11
N LYS A 26 -23.60 -9.44 -0.18
CA LYS A 26 -23.74 -9.19 1.27
C LYS A 26 -23.05 -7.90 1.74
N GLY A 27 -22.34 -7.19 0.86
CA GLY A 27 -21.63 -5.96 1.20
C GLY A 27 -20.40 -6.16 2.08
N GLU A 28 -19.92 -7.39 2.27
CA GLU A 28 -18.74 -7.68 3.07
C GLU A 28 -17.47 -7.16 2.37
N HIS A 29 -16.65 -6.40 3.12
CA HIS A 29 -15.41 -5.81 2.63
C HIS A 29 -14.24 -6.18 3.54
N ASN A 30 -13.39 -7.08 3.07
CA ASN A 30 -12.15 -7.44 3.76
C ASN A 30 -10.96 -6.80 3.04
N TYR A 31 -10.07 -6.21 3.82
CA TYR A 31 -8.83 -5.60 3.34
C TYR A 31 -7.63 -6.22 4.04
N VAL A 32 -6.51 -6.31 3.32
CA VAL A 32 -5.20 -6.67 3.88
C VAL A 32 -4.30 -5.44 3.84
N LYS A 33 -3.59 -5.19 4.95
CA LYS A 33 -2.54 -4.19 5.03
C LYS A 33 -1.30 -4.75 4.35
N ALA A 34 -1.01 -4.31 3.13
CA ALA A 34 0.14 -4.81 2.37
C ALA A 34 1.39 -3.96 2.57
N VAL A 35 1.22 -2.68 2.87
CA VAL A 35 2.32 -1.79 3.22
C VAL A 35 1.99 -1.07 4.51
N ASP A 36 2.95 -1.08 5.44
CA ASP A 36 2.79 -0.51 6.77
C ASP A 36 3.96 0.37 7.16
N GLY A 37 3.77 1.69 7.14
CA GLY A 37 4.66 2.67 7.76
C GLY A 37 6.06 2.70 7.15
N ILE A 38 6.21 2.41 5.86
CA ILE A 38 7.53 2.32 5.23
C ILE A 38 8.00 3.71 4.79
N SER A 39 9.21 4.08 5.23
CA SER A 39 9.90 5.31 4.82
C SER A 39 11.20 4.96 4.10
N PHE A 40 11.44 5.55 2.92
CA PHE A 40 12.67 5.33 2.15
C PHE A 40 12.98 6.50 1.21
N SER A 41 14.22 6.55 0.72
CA SER A 41 14.63 7.51 -0.30
C SER A 41 15.47 6.85 -1.37
N ILE A 42 15.27 7.25 -2.62
CA ILE A 42 16.07 6.82 -3.77
C ILE A 42 16.98 7.98 -4.16
N ASN A 43 18.28 7.71 -4.25
CA ASN A 43 19.28 8.68 -4.67
C ASN A 43 19.52 8.58 -6.19
N ARG A 44 19.95 9.68 -6.80
CA ARG A 44 20.48 9.72 -8.17
C ARG A 44 21.72 8.82 -8.26
N GLY A 45 21.72 7.91 -9.24
CA GLY A 45 22.88 7.08 -9.60
C GLY A 45 23.89 7.81 -10.45
#